data_AF-Q2JIE4-F1
#
_entry.id   AF-Q2JIE4-F1
#
_cell.length_a   1.000
_cell.length_b   1.000
_cell.length_c   1.000
_cell.angle_alpha   90.00
_cell.angle_beta   90.00
_cell.angle_gamma   90.00
#
_symmetry.space_group_name_H-M   'P 1'
#
loop_
_entity.id
_entity.type
_entity.pdbx_description
1 polymer ?
#
loop_
_entity_poly.entity_id
_entity_poly.type
_entity_poly.pdbx_seq_one_letter_code
_entity_poly.pdbx_strand_id
1 'polypeptide(L)'
;MFRAHDSAGLRLLIAVALLLGSMASWRQDRLLAVMGLVGAAAISAFTRPAILAYNRGRERWLNRDLLGAIEQLSLALQRDPCLANAYILRGEAYFALGQVPQALEDFGQAIRLAPRRPEPYFYRGLIRQSQGDLQGATAEFAELVRLHPNVPHHLSLANLLMQQGSLPLALAHLDEAIRLDPTSALAHSQRARLHSYLGEWEAALSDWSQAIDWDPSPAHYYQRGVTYACGDYFDEAIADLSRSLEIEPQQPNVLYIRGNLLYALGEIKAALDDYERAFRLEADMNRIDLSDEYGLYGRGLAYWNMGDKATAFSDLQAALQVSRQHHNLALEQRVRRSLLQLSNPDWDPAQSA
;
A
#
# COMPACT_ATOMS: atom_id res chain seq x y z
N MET A 1 36.78 -30.19 7.93
CA MET A 1 38.09 -29.98 8.59
C MET A 1 38.46 -28.52 8.43
N PHE A 2 38.66 -27.83 9.55
CA PHE A 2 38.83 -26.38 9.75
C PHE A 2 39.61 -25.65 8.63
N ARG A 3 38.94 -24.71 7.94
CA ARG A 3 39.61 -23.75 7.04
C ARG A 3 40.08 -22.54 7.85
N ALA A 4 41.40 -22.34 7.83
CA ALA A 4 42.16 -21.11 8.08
C ALA A 4 41.45 -20.03 8.93
N HIS A 5 41.59 -20.15 10.25
CA HIS A 5 41.36 -19.03 11.15
C HIS A 5 42.31 -17.87 10.82
N ASP A 6 41.76 -16.66 10.96
CA ASP A 6 42.36 -15.37 10.70
C ASP A 6 43.73 -15.21 11.40
N SER A 7 44.80 -15.48 10.65
CA SER A 7 46.18 -15.47 11.16
C SER A 7 46.64 -14.09 11.63
N ALA A 8 46.00 -13.01 11.18
CA ALA A 8 46.33 -11.65 11.58
C ALA A 8 45.80 -11.32 12.99
N GLY A 9 44.57 -11.72 13.31
CA GLY A 9 43.99 -11.54 14.64
C GLY A 9 44.70 -12.35 15.72
N LEU A 10 45.06 -13.60 15.41
CA LEU A 10 45.85 -14.43 16.32
C LEU A 10 47.27 -13.86 16.50
N ARG A 11 47.92 -13.35 15.44
CA ARG A 11 49.23 -12.69 15.54
C ARG A 11 49.18 -11.39 16.34
N LEU A 12 48.10 -10.61 16.24
CA LEU A 12 47.91 -9.40 17.04
C LEU A 12 47.70 -9.75 18.51
N LEU A 13 46.86 -10.75 18.82
CA LEU A 13 46.66 -11.24 20.19
C LEU A 13 47.94 -11.82 20.79
N ILE A 14 48.71 -12.59 20.02
CA ILE A 14 50.03 -13.12 20.42
C ILE A 14 51.04 -11.98 20.63
N ALA A 15 51.08 -10.98 19.74
CA ALA A 15 51.96 -9.82 19.90
C ALA A 15 51.59 -8.98 21.14
N VAL A 16 50.30 -8.81 21.43
CA VAL A 16 49.81 -8.14 22.63
C VAL A 16 50.14 -8.95 23.89
N ALA A 17 49.98 -10.27 23.87
CA ALA A 17 50.34 -11.15 24.98
C ALA A 17 51.86 -11.17 25.25
N LEU A 18 52.69 -11.16 24.20
CA LEU A 18 54.16 -11.08 24.31
C LEU A 18 54.62 -9.72 24.82
N LEU A 19 53.96 -8.64 24.39
CA LEU A 19 54.19 -7.30 24.93
C LEU A 19 53.83 -7.25 26.42
N LEU A 20 52.65 -7.72 26.82
CA LEU A 20 52.20 -7.76 28.21
C LEU A 20 53.10 -8.62 29.11
N GLY A 21 53.64 -9.75 28.61
CA GLY A 21 54.56 -10.62 29.35
C GLY A 21 55.92 -9.97 29.69
N SER A 22 56.31 -8.91 28.99
CA SER A 22 57.54 -8.15 29.25
C SER A 22 57.36 -6.95 30.20
N MET A 23 56.12 -6.68 30.65
CA MET A 23 55.75 -5.43 31.34
C MET A 23 55.65 -5.55 32.87
N ALA A 24 56.13 -6.63 33.48
CA ALA A 24 56.08 -6.84 34.94
C ALA A 24 56.80 -5.73 35.76
N SER A 25 57.59 -4.86 35.12
CA SER A 25 58.33 -3.74 35.72
C SER A 25 57.76 -2.34 35.42
N TRP A 26 56.62 -2.23 34.74
CA TRP A 26 56.08 -0.93 34.27
C TRP A 26 55.18 -0.25 35.32
N ARG A 27 55.26 1.09 35.43
CA ARG A 27 54.32 1.90 36.22
C ARG A 27 52.91 1.85 35.60
N GLN A 28 51.88 1.81 36.45
CA GLN A 28 50.46 1.64 36.11
C GLN A 28 49.96 2.60 35.00
N ASP A 29 50.43 3.85 35.00
CA ASP A 29 50.02 4.86 34.01
C ASP A 29 50.50 4.53 32.59
N ARG A 30 51.67 3.90 32.45
CA ARG A 30 52.21 3.46 31.15
C ARG A 30 51.48 2.24 30.62
N LEU A 31 51.04 1.34 31.51
CA LEU A 31 50.21 0.19 31.15
C LEU A 31 48.85 0.64 30.60
N LEU A 32 48.20 1.61 31.25
CA LEU A 32 46.92 2.17 30.79
C LEU A 32 47.05 2.87 29.44
N ALA A 33 48.13 3.63 29.22
CA ALA A 33 48.38 4.30 27.93
C ALA A 33 48.61 3.29 26.78
N VAL A 34 49.39 2.23 27.03
CA VAL A 34 49.62 1.17 26.02
C VAL A 34 48.35 0.37 25.75
N MET A 35 47.56 0.02 26.78
CA MET A 35 46.26 -0.62 26.57
C MET A 35 45.27 0.26 25.80
N GLY A 36 45.27 1.58 26.04
CA GLY A 36 44.47 2.54 25.28
C GLY A 36 44.87 2.61 23.80
N LEU A 37 46.18 2.64 23.50
CA LEU A 37 46.70 2.66 22.13
C LEU A 37 46.49 1.34 21.39
N VAL A 38 46.71 0.21 22.06
CA VAL A 38 46.44 -1.13 21.51
C VAL A 38 44.94 -1.32 21.28
N GLY A 39 44.09 -0.87 22.21
CA GLY A 39 42.64 -0.87 22.05
C GLY A 39 42.21 -0.03 20.84
N ALA A 40 42.71 1.19 20.71
CA ALA A 40 42.42 2.05 19.57
C ALA A 40 42.92 1.48 18.22
N ALA A 41 44.12 0.90 18.20
CA ALA A 41 44.69 0.27 17.01
C ALA A 41 43.92 -0.99 16.60
N ALA A 42 43.55 -1.85 17.56
CA ALA A 42 42.74 -3.04 17.35
C ALA A 42 41.34 -2.68 16.85
N ILE A 43 40.69 -1.68 17.46
CA ILE A 43 39.40 -1.14 16.99
C ILE A 43 39.56 -0.62 15.56
N SER A 44 40.60 0.15 15.23
CA SER A 44 40.79 0.69 13.88
C SER A 44 41.08 -0.40 12.83
N ALA A 45 41.81 -1.45 13.20
CA ALA A 45 42.19 -2.54 12.31
C ALA A 45 41.02 -3.49 12.02
N PHE A 46 40.10 -3.66 12.98
CA PHE A 46 38.92 -4.51 12.82
C PHE A 46 37.72 -3.79 12.19
N THR A 47 37.50 -2.51 12.53
CA THR A 47 36.29 -1.78 12.10
C THR A 47 36.39 -1.18 10.70
N ARG A 48 37.58 -0.78 10.23
CA ARG A 48 37.75 -0.17 8.89
C ARG A 48 37.36 -1.12 7.74
N PRO A 49 37.76 -2.41 7.75
CA PRO A 49 37.34 -3.35 6.71
C PRO A 49 35.83 -3.63 6.73
N ALA A 50 35.22 -3.70 7.92
CA ALA A 50 33.79 -3.95 8.08
C ALA A 50 32.95 -2.79 7.52
N ILE A 51 33.32 -1.54 7.86
CA ILE A 51 32.65 -0.33 7.36
C ILE A 51 32.79 -0.21 5.83
N LEU A 52 33.95 -0.55 5.28
CA LEU A 52 34.15 -0.54 3.82
C LEU A 52 33.25 -1.56 3.11
N ALA A 53 33.19 -2.80 3.63
CA ALA A 53 32.31 -3.84 3.09
C ALA A 53 30.83 -3.43 3.22
N TYR A 54 30.43 -2.84 4.35
CA TYR A 54 29.10 -2.29 4.54
C TYR A 54 28.76 -1.20 3.52
N ASN A 55 29.66 -0.23 3.29
CA ASN A 55 29.44 0.83 2.33
C ASN A 55 29.30 0.32 0.89
N ARG A 56 30.09 -0.69 0.50
CA ARG A 56 29.95 -1.39 -0.79
C ARG A 56 28.62 -2.14 -0.90
N GLY A 57 28.22 -2.81 0.18
CA GLY A 57 26.93 -3.51 0.24
C GLY A 57 25.76 -2.55 0.09
N ARG A 58 25.81 -1.40 0.76
CA ARG A 58 24.79 -0.34 0.64
C ARG A 58 24.74 0.23 -0.78
N GLU A 59 25.88 0.49 -1.40
CA GLU A 59 25.94 1.00 -2.78
C GLU A 59 25.30 0.03 -3.77
N ARG A 60 25.60 -1.27 -3.65
CA ARG A 60 24.96 -2.31 -4.47
C ARG A 60 23.46 -2.40 -4.23
N TRP A 61 23.02 -2.27 -2.98
CA TRP A 61 21.59 -2.24 -2.64
C TRP A 61 20.88 -1.05 -3.33
N LEU A 62 21.48 0.14 -3.28
CA LEU A 62 20.97 1.32 -3.98
C LEU A 62 20.90 1.11 -5.50
N ASN A 63 21.88 0.41 -6.08
CA ASN A 63 21.93 0.04 -7.49
C ASN A 63 21.03 -1.17 -7.85
N ARG A 64 20.22 -1.67 -6.92
CA ARG A 64 19.36 -2.87 -7.07
C ARG A 64 20.12 -4.18 -7.36
N ASP A 65 21.43 -4.21 -7.16
CA ASP A 65 22.22 -5.45 -7.13
C ASP A 65 22.07 -6.13 -5.76
N LEU A 66 20.92 -6.80 -5.58
CA LEU A 66 20.54 -7.38 -4.28
C LEU A 66 21.46 -8.52 -3.86
N LEU A 67 21.89 -9.37 -4.80
CA LEU A 67 22.80 -10.48 -4.51
C LEU A 67 24.20 -9.99 -4.12
N GLY A 68 24.75 -9.03 -4.87
CA GLY A 68 26.03 -8.42 -4.52
C GLY A 68 25.96 -7.61 -3.22
N ALA A 69 24.82 -6.97 -2.92
CA ALA A 69 24.58 -6.33 -1.63
C ALA A 69 24.66 -7.35 -0.48
N ILE A 70 23.95 -8.48 -0.61
CA ILE A 70 23.98 -9.56 0.39
C ILE A 70 25.40 -10.09 0.62
N GLU A 71 26.18 -10.27 -0.45
CA GLU A 71 27.56 -10.73 -0.35
C GLU A 71 28.42 -9.76 0.47
N GLN A 72 28.41 -8.48 0.12
CA GLN A 72 29.23 -7.46 0.79
C GLN A 72 28.76 -7.20 2.23
N LEU A 73 27.45 -7.22 2.49
CA LEU A 73 26.89 -7.07 3.83
C LEU A 73 27.21 -8.29 4.71
N SER A 74 27.21 -9.50 4.13
CA SER A 74 27.65 -10.70 4.83
C SER A 74 29.14 -10.64 5.18
N LEU A 75 29.97 -10.13 4.27
CA LEU A 75 31.37 -9.86 4.56
C LEU A 75 31.54 -8.82 5.68
N ALA A 76 30.74 -7.76 5.68
CA ALA A 76 30.74 -6.77 6.76
C ALA A 76 30.43 -7.42 8.11
N LEU A 77 29.39 -8.25 8.16
CA LEU A 77 28.95 -8.96 9.37
C LEU A 77 29.93 -10.05 9.84
N GLN A 78 30.69 -10.67 8.93
CA GLN A 78 31.79 -11.57 9.32
C GLN A 78 32.93 -10.82 10.03
N ARG A 79 33.13 -9.55 9.71
CA ARG A 79 34.18 -8.70 10.32
C ARG A 79 33.69 -8.02 11.59
N ASP A 80 32.45 -7.57 11.60
CA ASP A 80 31.81 -6.95 12.75
C ASP A 80 30.35 -7.43 12.87
N PRO A 81 30.10 -8.47 13.70
CA PRO A 81 28.76 -8.99 13.96
C PRO A 81 27.85 -8.04 14.74
N CYS A 82 28.33 -6.88 15.20
CA CYS A 82 27.53 -5.91 15.94
C CYS A 82 26.96 -4.79 15.04
N LEU A 83 27.19 -4.84 13.73
CA LEU A 83 26.67 -3.88 12.77
C LEU A 83 25.16 -4.06 12.52
N ALA A 84 24.33 -3.50 13.39
CA ALA A 84 22.87 -3.51 13.22
C ALA A 84 22.41 -3.03 11.84
N ASN A 85 23.02 -1.97 11.30
CA ASN A 85 22.68 -1.45 9.97
C ASN A 85 22.99 -2.43 8.84
N ALA A 86 23.99 -3.31 9.01
CA ALA A 86 24.30 -4.33 8.00
C ALA A 86 23.26 -5.45 8.01
N TYR A 87 22.77 -5.84 9.18
CA TYR A 87 21.61 -6.73 9.30
C TYR A 87 20.34 -6.12 8.70
N ILE A 88 20.06 -4.83 8.96
CA ILE A 88 18.90 -4.12 8.39
C ILE A 88 18.93 -4.21 6.85
N LEU A 89 19.99 -3.69 6.23
CA LEU A 89 20.09 -3.64 4.77
C LEU A 89 20.13 -5.04 4.13
N ARG A 90 20.71 -6.03 4.81
CA ARG A 90 20.77 -7.40 4.28
C ARG A 90 19.40 -8.08 4.38
N GLY A 91 18.69 -7.84 5.49
CA GLY A 91 17.29 -8.26 5.66
C GLY A 91 16.37 -7.64 4.60
N GLU A 92 16.56 -6.36 4.28
CA GLU A 92 15.83 -5.69 3.18
C GLU A 92 16.10 -6.32 1.82
N ALA A 93 17.38 -6.65 1.53
CA ALA A 93 17.75 -7.33 0.30
C ALA A 93 17.14 -8.74 0.21
N TYR A 94 17.15 -9.50 1.32
CA TYR A 94 16.48 -10.80 1.41
C TYR A 94 14.97 -10.68 1.21
N PHE A 95 14.33 -9.69 1.84
CA PHE A 95 12.90 -9.43 1.67
C PHE A 95 12.55 -9.12 0.21
N ALA A 96 13.32 -8.25 -0.45
CA ALA A 96 13.13 -7.93 -1.86
C ALA A 96 13.33 -9.13 -2.81
N LEU A 97 14.14 -10.12 -2.41
CA LEU A 97 14.31 -11.39 -3.13
C LEU A 97 13.28 -12.48 -2.74
N GLY A 98 12.34 -12.19 -1.84
CA GLY A 98 11.38 -13.17 -1.34
C GLY A 98 11.98 -14.22 -0.38
N GLN A 99 13.21 -14.02 0.08
CA GLN A 99 13.90 -14.89 1.05
C GLN A 99 13.45 -14.56 2.47
N VAL A 100 12.16 -14.80 2.74
CA VAL A 100 11.48 -14.40 3.97
C VAL A 100 12.15 -14.94 5.25
N PRO A 101 12.56 -16.21 5.35
CA PRO A 101 13.21 -16.73 6.57
C PRO A 101 14.50 -15.98 6.93
N GLN A 102 15.37 -15.74 5.95
CA GLN A 102 16.63 -15.01 6.15
C GLN A 102 16.38 -13.55 6.51
N ALA A 103 15.38 -12.92 5.88
CA ALA A 103 15.00 -11.55 6.21
C ALA A 103 14.54 -11.42 7.67
N LEU A 104 13.67 -12.33 8.14
CA LEU A 104 13.19 -12.35 9.52
C LEU A 104 14.33 -12.58 10.54
N GLU A 105 15.29 -13.44 10.23
CA GLU A 105 16.47 -13.66 11.06
C GLU A 105 17.30 -12.38 11.21
N ASP A 106 17.60 -11.72 10.08
CA ASP A 106 18.37 -10.48 10.04
C ASP A 106 17.66 -9.33 10.76
N PHE A 107 16.34 -9.15 10.54
CA PHE A 107 15.57 -8.14 11.28
C PHE A 107 15.53 -8.46 12.78
N GLY A 108 15.46 -9.73 13.17
CA GLY A 108 15.56 -10.14 14.57
C GLY A 108 16.92 -9.82 15.20
N GLN A 109 18.03 -10.01 14.47
CA GLN A 109 19.37 -9.60 14.92
C GLN A 109 19.47 -8.07 15.03
N ALA A 110 18.97 -7.34 14.03
CA ALA A 110 18.96 -5.88 14.04
C ALA A 110 18.22 -5.31 15.27
N ILE A 111 17.06 -5.87 15.61
CA ILE A 111 16.29 -5.48 16.81
C ILE A 111 17.07 -5.77 18.09
N ARG A 112 17.72 -6.94 18.20
CA ARG A 112 18.55 -7.27 19.37
C ARG A 112 19.69 -6.27 19.58
N LEU A 113 20.35 -5.85 18.50
CA LEU A 113 21.50 -4.95 18.55
C LEU A 113 21.09 -3.47 18.70
N ALA A 114 19.98 -3.07 18.09
CA ALA A 114 19.51 -1.70 18.06
C ALA A 114 17.97 -1.63 18.15
N PRO A 115 17.38 -1.88 19.34
CA PRO A 115 15.93 -2.01 19.51
C PRO A 115 15.12 -0.74 19.27
N ARG A 116 15.79 0.41 19.09
CA ARG A 116 15.14 1.68 18.77
C ARG A 116 15.12 1.99 17.26
N ARG A 117 15.61 1.08 16.43
CA ARG A 117 15.58 1.23 14.96
C ARG A 117 14.19 0.87 14.43
N PRO A 118 13.49 1.76 13.72
CA PRO A 118 12.14 1.51 13.22
C PRO A 118 12.09 0.49 12.08
N GLU A 119 13.11 0.46 11.22
CA GLU A 119 13.08 -0.27 9.94
C GLU A 119 12.80 -1.78 10.10
N PRO A 120 13.47 -2.51 11.03
CA PRO A 120 13.16 -3.92 11.27
C PRO A 120 11.71 -4.21 11.65
N TYR A 121 11.08 -3.36 12.46
CA TYR A 121 9.69 -3.53 12.88
C TYR A 121 8.75 -3.33 11.70
N PHE A 122 9.02 -2.33 10.86
CA PHE A 122 8.26 -2.11 9.63
C PHE A 122 8.29 -3.34 8.71
N TYR A 123 9.46 -3.88 8.39
CA TYR A 123 9.56 -5.04 7.51
C TYR A 123 9.01 -6.32 8.12
N ARG A 124 9.22 -6.57 9.43
CA ARG A 124 8.59 -7.71 10.11
C ARG A 124 7.07 -7.59 10.14
N GLY A 125 6.54 -6.37 10.30
CA GLY A 125 5.11 -6.08 10.20
C GLY A 125 4.54 -6.42 8.81
N LEU A 126 5.19 -5.97 7.74
CA LEU A 126 4.80 -6.30 6.36
C LEU A 126 4.84 -7.80 6.08
N ILE A 127 5.88 -8.49 6.53
CA ILE A 127 6.00 -9.95 6.37
C ILE A 127 4.84 -10.66 7.07
N ARG A 128 4.57 -10.32 8.34
CA ARG A 128 3.46 -10.92 9.10
C ARG A 128 2.10 -10.63 8.47
N GLN A 129 1.88 -9.39 8.00
CA GLN A 129 0.66 -9.02 7.30
C GLN A 129 0.46 -9.88 6.05
N SER A 130 1.50 -10.07 5.24
CA SER A 130 1.44 -10.92 4.03
C SER A 130 1.18 -12.40 4.34
N GLN A 131 1.58 -12.86 5.53
CA GLN A 131 1.30 -14.21 6.04
C GLN A 131 -0.09 -14.36 6.68
N GLY A 132 -0.88 -13.28 6.77
CA GLY A 132 -2.18 -13.26 7.43
C GLY A 132 -2.11 -13.17 8.97
N ASP A 133 -0.92 -13.06 9.56
CA ASP A 133 -0.73 -12.79 10.98
C ASP A 133 -0.98 -11.31 11.28
N LEU A 134 -2.24 -10.91 11.18
CA LEU A 134 -2.63 -9.50 11.34
C LEU A 134 -2.34 -9.02 12.78
N GLN A 135 -2.54 -9.86 13.80
CA GLN A 135 -2.29 -9.48 15.19
C GLN A 135 -0.80 -9.22 15.44
N GLY A 136 0.07 -10.11 14.96
CA GLY A 136 1.52 -9.92 15.04
C GLY A 136 1.95 -8.69 14.25
N ALA A 137 1.41 -8.46 13.06
CA ALA A 137 1.69 -7.26 12.29
C ALA A 137 1.29 -5.97 13.03
N THR A 138 0.14 -5.96 13.70
CA THR A 138 -0.33 -4.82 14.52
C THR A 138 0.65 -4.53 15.65
N ALA A 139 1.17 -5.56 16.31
CA ALA A 139 2.16 -5.39 17.37
C ALA A 139 3.47 -4.78 16.85
N GLU A 140 3.97 -5.22 15.70
CA GLU A 140 5.19 -4.64 15.10
C GLU A 140 4.97 -3.19 14.66
N PHE A 141 3.83 -2.86 14.04
CA PHE A 141 3.52 -1.49 13.63
C PHE A 141 3.20 -0.56 14.80
N ALA A 142 2.60 -1.05 15.88
CA ALA A 142 2.41 -0.27 17.10
C ALA A 142 3.76 0.12 17.73
N GLU A 143 4.71 -0.82 17.76
CA GLU A 143 6.07 -0.52 18.23
C GLU A 143 6.81 0.44 17.30
N LEU A 144 6.64 0.30 15.98
CA LEU A 144 7.14 1.25 14.99
C LEU A 144 6.64 2.69 15.25
N VAL A 145 5.34 2.87 15.46
CA VAL A 145 4.72 4.16 15.80
C VAL A 145 5.25 4.68 17.14
N ARG A 146 5.38 3.81 18.15
CA ARG A 146 5.92 4.18 19.47
C ARG A 146 7.35 4.70 19.39
N LEU A 147 8.19 4.10 18.54
CA LEU A 147 9.59 4.49 18.36
C LEU A 147 9.73 5.76 17.52
N HIS A 148 8.94 5.89 16.45
CA HIS A 148 8.99 7.00 15.51
C HIS A 148 7.58 7.42 15.10
N PRO A 149 6.91 8.28 15.87
CA PRO A 149 5.57 8.76 15.53
C PRO A 149 5.67 9.74 14.36
N ASN A 150 5.37 9.26 13.15
CA ASN A 150 5.31 10.07 11.93
C ASN A 150 4.10 9.65 11.08
N VAL A 151 3.77 10.47 10.09
CA VAL A 151 2.60 10.26 9.22
C VAL A 151 2.63 8.87 8.56
N PRO A 152 3.70 8.44 7.84
CA PRO A 152 3.71 7.12 7.20
C PRO A 152 3.48 5.93 8.14
N HIS A 153 3.99 5.98 9.37
CA HIS A 153 3.81 4.88 10.33
C HIS A 153 2.38 4.83 10.87
N HIS A 154 1.79 6.00 11.18
CA HIS A 154 0.39 6.09 11.57
C HIS A 154 -0.54 5.58 10.46
N LEU A 155 -0.27 5.95 9.20
CA LEU A 155 -1.05 5.46 8.05
C LEU A 155 -0.91 3.95 7.85
N SER A 156 0.29 3.40 8.03
CA SER A 156 0.54 1.95 7.91
C SER A 156 -0.25 1.15 8.96
N LEU A 157 -0.27 1.64 10.20
CA LEU A 157 -1.03 1.02 11.28
C LEU A 157 -2.55 1.18 11.09
N ALA A 158 -3.01 2.37 10.70
CA ALA A 158 -4.42 2.63 10.40
C ALA A 158 -4.95 1.68 9.32
N ASN A 159 -4.19 1.51 8.22
CA ASN A 159 -4.55 0.59 7.14
C ASN A 159 -4.72 -0.86 7.64
N LEU A 160 -3.81 -1.34 8.49
CA LEU A 160 -3.89 -2.68 9.06
C LEU A 160 -5.11 -2.82 9.99
N LEU A 161 -5.38 -1.81 10.81
CA LEU A 161 -6.55 -1.79 11.70
C LEU A 161 -7.87 -1.78 10.92
N MET A 162 -7.93 -1.08 9.78
CA MET A 162 -9.08 -1.13 8.87
C MET A 162 -9.28 -2.53 8.30
N GLN A 163 -8.20 -3.23 7.89
CA GLN A 163 -8.28 -4.62 7.42
C GLN A 163 -8.80 -5.58 8.52
N GLN A 164 -8.51 -5.28 9.78
CA GLN A 164 -9.01 -6.04 10.94
C GLN A 164 -10.43 -5.64 11.36
N GLY A 165 -11.03 -4.62 10.76
CA GLY A 165 -12.32 -4.07 11.19
C GLY A 165 -12.26 -3.25 12.49
N SER A 166 -11.07 -2.91 12.98
CA SER A 166 -10.86 -2.07 14.18
C SER A 166 -10.98 -0.59 13.84
N LEU A 167 -12.14 -0.19 13.30
CA LEU A 167 -12.37 1.13 12.70
C LEU A 167 -12.13 2.32 13.64
N PRO A 168 -12.56 2.29 14.94
CA PRO A 168 -12.30 3.41 15.84
C PRO A 168 -10.81 3.65 16.12
N LEU A 169 -10.02 2.57 16.20
CA LEU A 169 -8.58 2.68 16.39
C LEU A 169 -7.91 3.19 15.11
N ALA A 170 -8.36 2.74 13.94
CA ALA A 170 -7.87 3.26 12.67
C ALA A 170 -8.11 4.76 12.54
N LEU A 171 -9.32 5.22 12.89
CA LEU A 171 -9.67 6.65 12.88
C LEU A 171 -8.75 7.47 13.78
N ALA A 172 -8.49 7.02 15.01
CA ALA A 172 -7.57 7.70 15.93
C ALA A 172 -6.14 7.83 15.36
N HIS A 173 -5.64 6.81 14.65
CA HIS A 173 -4.33 6.90 14.00
C HIS A 173 -4.32 7.84 12.78
N LEU A 174 -5.44 7.93 12.05
CA LEU A 174 -5.60 8.88 10.95
C LEU A 174 -5.69 10.32 11.45
N ASP A 175 -6.40 10.56 12.55
CA ASP A 175 -6.47 11.86 13.23
C ASP A 175 -5.07 12.30 13.68
N GLU A 176 -4.29 11.39 14.26
CA GLU A 176 -2.93 11.68 14.68
C GLU A 176 -2.00 11.94 13.48
N ALA A 177 -2.18 11.23 12.36
CA ALA A 177 -1.45 11.51 11.13
C ALA A 177 -1.74 12.93 10.61
N ILE A 178 -3.01 13.36 10.59
CA ILE A 178 -3.42 14.71 10.19
C ILE A 178 -2.92 15.75 11.20
N ARG A 179 -2.89 15.43 12.49
CA ARG A 179 -2.32 16.32 13.53
C ARG A 179 -0.83 16.55 13.32
N LEU A 180 -0.09 15.51 12.90
CA LEU A 180 1.35 15.59 12.61
C LEU A 180 1.63 16.36 11.33
N ASP A 181 0.80 16.20 10.30
CA ASP A 181 0.87 16.94 9.05
C ASP A 181 -0.54 17.26 8.51
N PRO A 182 -1.04 18.48 8.79
CA PRO A 182 -2.35 18.93 8.30
C PRO A 182 -2.42 19.08 6.77
N THR A 183 -1.29 18.99 6.06
CA THR A 183 -1.21 19.12 4.61
C THR A 183 -1.13 17.77 3.90
N SER A 184 -1.20 16.67 4.65
CA SER A 184 -1.10 15.33 4.10
C SER A 184 -2.38 14.92 3.36
N ALA A 185 -2.38 15.10 2.03
CA ALA A 185 -3.46 14.63 1.17
C ALA A 185 -3.76 13.12 1.34
N LEU A 186 -2.71 12.32 1.58
CA LEU A 186 -2.85 10.89 1.83
C LEU A 186 -3.57 10.60 3.16
N ALA A 187 -3.30 11.36 4.22
CA ALA A 187 -3.97 11.15 5.50
C ALA A 187 -5.46 11.54 5.43
N HIS A 188 -5.76 12.69 4.80
CA HIS A 188 -7.13 13.11 4.55
C HIS A 188 -7.89 12.11 3.67
N SER A 189 -7.34 11.68 2.54
CA SER A 189 -8.01 10.71 1.66
C SER A 189 -8.29 9.37 2.35
N GLN A 190 -7.38 8.89 3.20
CA GLN A 190 -7.58 7.64 3.93
C GLN A 190 -8.65 7.77 5.03
N ARG A 191 -8.72 8.93 5.70
CA ARG A 191 -9.81 9.23 6.64
C ARG A 191 -11.15 9.42 5.93
N ALA A 192 -11.16 10.09 4.78
CA ALA A 192 -12.34 10.22 3.94
C ALA A 192 -12.90 8.86 3.53
N ARG A 193 -12.05 7.93 3.07
CA ARG A 193 -12.47 6.55 2.73
C ARG A 193 -13.09 5.83 3.92
N LEU A 194 -12.53 6.01 5.11
CA LEU A 194 -13.07 5.40 6.33
C LEU A 194 -14.44 5.99 6.69
N HIS A 195 -14.60 7.32 6.63
CA HIS A 195 -15.88 7.99 6.83
C HIS A 195 -16.93 7.55 5.79
N SER A 196 -16.56 7.44 4.49
CA SER A 196 -17.44 6.91 3.44
C SER A 196 -17.87 5.47 3.75
N TYR A 197 -16.95 4.62 4.23
CA TYR A 197 -17.29 3.26 4.62
C TYR A 197 -18.27 3.19 5.81
N LEU A 198 -18.18 4.16 6.72
CA LEU A 198 -19.08 4.30 7.87
C LEU A 198 -20.43 4.97 7.51
N GLY A 199 -20.58 5.47 6.29
CA GLY A 199 -21.76 6.25 5.87
C GLY A 199 -21.78 7.69 6.40
N GLU A 200 -20.64 8.19 6.86
CA GLU A 200 -20.47 9.55 7.39
C GLU A 200 -20.10 10.50 6.23
N TRP A 201 -21.05 10.71 5.33
CA TRP A 201 -20.82 11.37 4.03
C TRP A 201 -20.25 12.78 4.16
N GLU A 202 -20.78 13.61 5.06
CA GLU A 202 -20.32 15.00 5.24
C GLU A 202 -18.87 15.06 5.71
N ALA A 203 -18.48 14.19 6.65
CA ALA A 203 -17.12 14.10 7.13
C ALA A 203 -16.17 13.63 6.01
N ALA A 204 -16.61 12.62 5.24
CA ALA A 204 -15.86 12.14 4.09
C ALA A 204 -15.67 13.24 3.02
N LEU A 205 -16.72 13.99 2.68
CA LEU A 205 -16.66 15.09 1.71
C LEU A 205 -15.72 16.21 2.16
N SER A 206 -15.72 16.53 3.45
CA SER A 206 -14.78 17.50 4.05
C SER A 206 -13.34 17.04 3.85
N ASP A 207 -13.02 15.79 4.20
CA ASP A 207 -11.66 15.27 4.06
C ASP A 207 -11.25 15.10 2.59
N TRP A 208 -12.15 14.66 1.71
CA TRP A 208 -11.85 14.62 0.29
C TRP A 208 -11.53 16.00 -0.28
N SER A 209 -12.24 17.03 0.18
CA SER A 209 -11.96 18.40 -0.24
C SER A 209 -10.59 18.86 0.23
N GLN A 210 -10.21 18.56 1.48
CA GLN A 210 -8.84 18.82 1.95
C GLN A 210 -7.79 18.05 1.14
N ALA A 211 -8.03 16.77 0.84
CA ALA A 211 -7.10 15.98 0.02
C ALA A 211 -6.92 16.58 -1.39
N ILE A 212 -8.00 17.10 -1.99
CA ILE A 212 -7.98 17.75 -3.31
C ILE A 212 -7.26 19.10 -3.25
N ASP A 213 -7.45 19.89 -2.19
CA ASP A 213 -6.77 21.18 -2.02
C ASP A 213 -5.24 21.02 -2.00
N TRP A 214 -4.74 19.92 -1.41
CA TRP A 214 -3.31 19.62 -1.31
C TRP A 214 -2.74 18.85 -2.50
N ASP A 215 -3.48 17.87 -3.02
CA ASP A 215 -3.08 17.06 -4.16
C ASP A 215 -4.28 16.80 -5.08
N PRO A 216 -4.53 17.67 -6.07
CA PRO A 216 -5.60 17.47 -7.03
C PRO A 216 -5.26 16.28 -7.95
N SER A 217 -5.92 15.15 -7.73
CA SER A 217 -5.72 13.93 -8.52
C SER A 217 -7.05 13.39 -9.08
N PRO A 218 -7.04 12.71 -10.25
CA PRO A 218 -8.27 12.13 -10.81
C PRO A 218 -8.90 11.12 -9.84
N ALA A 219 -8.09 10.41 -9.06
CA ALA A 219 -8.55 9.49 -8.03
C ALA A 219 -9.30 10.20 -6.90
N HIS A 220 -8.82 11.36 -6.42
CA HIS A 220 -9.50 12.11 -5.37
C HIS A 220 -10.85 12.67 -5.85
N TYR A 221 -10.89 13.26 -7.05
CA TYR A 221 -12.15 13.72 -7.66
C TYR A 221 -13.14 12.57 -7.86
N TYR A 222 -12.67 11.42 -8.36
CA TYR A 222 -13.50 10.22 -8.50
C TYR A 222 -14.11 9.78 -7.15
N GLN A 223 -13.30 9.66 -6.10
CA GLN A 223 -13.77 9.21 -4.80
C GLN A 223 -14.72 10.21 -4.13
N ARG A 224 -14.47 11.52 -4.28
CA ARG A 224 -15.39 12.55 -3.79
C ARG A 224 -16.70 12.56 -4.58
N GLY A 225 -16.65 12.41 -5.90
CA GLY A 225 -17.82 12.26 -6.75
C GLY A 225 -18.69 11.05 -6.39
N VAL A 226 -18.07 9.90 -6.11
CA VAL A 226 -18.79 8.72 -5.58
C VAL A 226 -19.40 9.01 -4.20
N THR A 227 -18.68 9.72 -3.33
CA THR A 227 -19.20 10.10 -2.00
C THR A 227 -20.40 11.05 -2.12
N TYR A 228 -20.36 12.03 -3.03
CA TYR A 228 -21.51 12.88 -3.34
C TYR A 228 -22.71 12.06 -3.84
N ALA A 229 -22.48 11.11 -4.75
CA ALA A 229 -23.54 10.23 -5.25
C ALA A 229 -24.19 9.37 -4.15
N CYS A 230 -23.41 8.89 -3.18
CA CYS A 230 -23.94 8.18 -2.01
C CYS A 230 -24.76 9.08 -1.07
N GLY A 231 -24.50 10.39 -1.06
CA GLY A 231 -25.26 11.39 -0.33
C GLY A 231 -26.40 12.03 -1.15
N ASP A 232 -26.75 11.49 -2.31
CA ASP A 232 -27.77 12.00 -3.25
C ASP A 232 -27.48 13.41 -3.83
N TYR A 233 -26.23 13.87 -3.78
CA TYR A 233 -25.76 15.13 -4.38
C TYR A 233 -25.32 14.88 -5.84
N PHE A 234 -26.29 14.60 -6.72
CA PHE A 234 -26.00 14.12 -8.08
C PHE A 234 -25.30 15.14 -8.98
N ASP A 235 -25.63 16.43 -8.86
CA ASP A 235 -25.00 17.48 -9.67
C ASP A 235 -23.51 17.64 -9.31
N GLU A 236 -23.19 17.68 -8.01
CA GLU A 236 -21.81 17.74 -7.50
C GLU A 236 -21.03 16.48 -7.86
N ALA A 237 -21.68 15.31 -7.76
CA ALA A 237 -21.07 14.04 -8.19
C ALA A 237 -20.69 14.07 -9.67
N ILE A 238 -21.58 14.51 -10.56
CA ILE A 238 -21.30 14.63 -12.00
C ILE A 238 -20.18 15.63 -12.26
N ALA A 239 -20.14 16.75 -11.54
CA ALA A 239 -19.08 17.74 -11.68
C ALA A 239 -17.70 17.17 -11.33
N ASP A 240 -17.58 16.46 -10.21
CA ASP A 240 -16.33 15.82 -9.79
C ASP A 240 -15.90 14.67 -10.71
N LEU A 241 -16.84 13.82 -11.14
CA LEU A 241 -16.54 12.75 -12.10
C LEU A 241 -16.08 13.33 -13.45
N SER A 242 -16.69 14.43 -13.88
CA SER A 242 -16.27 15.17 -15.08
C SER A 242 -14.85 15.70 -14.91
N ARG A 243 -14.53 16.28 -13.74
CA ARG A 243 -13.18 16.77 -13.46
C ARG A 243 -12.14 15.66 -13.45
N SER A 244 -12.49 14.48 -12.92
CA SER A 244 -11.65 13.29 -12.99
C SER A 244 -11.36 12.89 -14.45
N LEU A 245 -12.39 12.87 -15.31
CA LEU A 245 -12.27 12.54 -16.73
C LEU A 245 -11.53 13.59 -17.58
N GLU A 246 -11.54 14.86 -17.17
CA GLU A 246 -10.72 15.91 -17.77
C GLU A 246 -9.23 15.68 -17.52
N ILE A 247 -8.87 15.23 -16.31
CA ILE A 247 -7.48 14.96 -15.93
C ILE A 247 -7.01 13.63 -16.52
N GLU A 248 -7.81 12.57 -16.39
CA GLU A 248 -7.53 11.25 -16.93
C GLU A 248 -8.71 10.73 -17.77
N PRO A 249 -8.65 10.88 -19.11
CA PRO A 249 -9.76 10.54 -20.00
C PRO A 249 -10.06 9.04 -20.18
N GLN A 250 -9.16 8.16 -19.74
CA GLN A 250 -9.23 6.70 -20.00
C GLN A 250 -9.74 5.91 -18.80
N GLN A 251 -10.89 6.33 -18.24
CA GLN A 251 -11.48 5.72 -17.05
C GLN A 251 -12.92 5.21 -17.33
N PRO A 252 -13.09 3.96 -17.82
CA PRO A 252 -14.41 3.40 -18.13
C PRO A 252 -15.36 3.39 -16.93
N ASN A 253 -14.87 3.03 -15.74
CA ASN A 253 -15.64 3.01 -14.50
C ASN A 253 -16.23 4.39 -14.14
N VAL A 254 -15.46 5.47 -14.36
CA VAL A 254 -15.92 6.84 -14.08
C VAL A 254 -17.03 7.23 -15.05
N LEU A 255 -16.90 6.85 -16.32
CA LEU A 255 -17.93 7.06 -17.34
C LEU A 255 -19.22 6.28 -17.03
N TYR A 256 -19.13 5.03 -16.59
CA TYR A 256 -20.31 4.26 -16.19
C TYR A 256 -21.06 4.91 -15.02
N ILE A 257 -20.33 5.35 -13.99
CA ILE A 257 -20.93 6.01 -12.83
C ILE A 257 -21.56 7.35 -13.24
N ARG A 258 -20.85 8.18 -14.03
CA ARG A 258 -21.41 9.45 -14.50
C ARG A 258 -22.63 9.24 -15.42
N GLY A 259 -22.58 8.25 -16.30
CA GLY A 259 -23.70 7.85 -17.16
C GLY A 259 -24.93 7.41 -16.36
N ASN A 260 -24.73 6.64 -15.29
CA ASN A 260 -25.81 6.22 -14.38
C ASN A 260 -26.48 7.43 -13.70
N LEU A 261 -25.68 8.40 -13.24
CA LEU A 261 -26.18 9.63 -12.62
C LEU A 261 -26.92 10.53 -13.63
N LEU A 262 -26.36 10.71 -14.83
CA LEU A 262 -27.00 11.45 -15.92
C LEU A 262 -28.34 10.80 -16.32
N TYR A 263 -28.38 9.47 -16.39
CA TYR A 263 -29.63 8.74 -16.65
C TYR A 263 -30.66 9.00 -15.54
N ALA A 264 -30.26 8.96 -14.28
CA ALA A 264 -31.14 9.23 -13.14
C ALA A 264 -31.71 10.66 -13.15
N LEU A 265 -30.94 11.64 -13.64
CA LEU A 265 -31.38 13.03 -13.84
C LEU A 265 -32.22 13.22 -15.12
N GLY A 266 -32.40 12.18 -15.94
CA GLY A 266 -33.14 12.27 -17.21
C GLY A 266 -32.32 12.83 -18.39
N GLU A 267 -31.02 13.03 -18.22
CA GLU A 267 -30.08 13.46 -19.27
C GLU A 267 -29.69 12.27 -20.16
N ILE A 268 -30.69 11.65 -20.80
CA ILE A 268 -30.56 10.34 -21.47
C ILE A 268 -29.49 10.34 -22.57
N LYS A 269 -29.36 11.44 -23.33
CA LYS A 269 -28.36 11.53 -24.41
C LYS A 269 -26.94 11.57 -23.86
N ALA A 270 -26.70 12.39 -22.84
CA ALA A 270 -25.39 12.48 -22.20
C ALA A 270 -25.01 11.15 -21.52
N ALA A 271 -25.99 10.46 -20.92
CA ALA A 271 -25.77 9.13 -20.38
C ALA A 271 -25.35 8.11 -21.45
N LEU A 272 -26.01 8.10 -22.61
CA LEU A 272 -25.63 7.25 -23.73
C LEU A 272 -24.21 7.55 -24.25
N ASP A 273 -23.87 8.82 -24.39
CA ASP A 273 -22.52 9.23 -24.83
C ASP A 273 -21.42 8.67 -23.90
N ASP A 274 -21.67 8.71 -22.58
CA ASP A 274 -20.77 8.16 -21.56
C ASP A 274 -20.67 6.64 -21.64
N TYR A 275 -21.81 5.94 -21.70
CA TYR A 275 -21.81 4.48 -21.83
C TYR A 275 -21.06 4.03 -23.09
N GLU A 276 -21.37 4.61 -24.24
CA GLU A 276 -20.70 4.26 -25.49
C GLU A 276 -19.21 4.54 -25.44
N ARG A 277 -18.79 5.66 -24.83
CA ARG A 277 -17.36 5.95 -24.63
C ARG A 277 -16.70 4.94 -23.71
N ALA A 278 -17.36 4.51 -22.63
CA ALA A 278 -16.84 3.49 -21.73
C ALA A 278 -16.60 2.16 -22.46
N PHE A 279 -17.59 1.69 -23.22
CA PHE A 279 -17.47 0.46 -24.01
C PHE A 279 -16.39 0.54 -25.08
N ARG A 280 -16.22 1.69 -25.76
CA ARG A 280 -15.13 1.90 -26.72
C ARG A 280 -13.76 1.76 -26.04
N LEU A 281 -13.58 2.37 -24.87
CA LEU A 281 -12.32 2.28 -24.12
C LEU A 281 -12.03 0.84 -23.66
N GLU A 282 -13.03 0.10 -23.21
CA GLU A 282 -12.84 -1.29 -22.81
C GLU A 282 -12.46 -2.20 -23.98
N ALA A 283 -13.06 -1.99 -25.15
CA ALA A 283 -12.70 -2.68 -26.37
C ALA A 283 -11.23 -2.41 -26.75
N ASP A 284 -10.81 -1.15 -26.71
CA ASP A 284 -9.42 -0.74 -26.99
C ASP A 284 -8.42 -1.33 -25.98
N MET A 285 -8.83 -1.48 -24.72
CA MET A 285 -8.02 -2.09 -23.66
C MET A 285 -8.05 -3.64 -23.69
N ASN A 286 -8.73 -4.25 -24.65
CA ASN A 286 -8.98 -5.69 -24.74
C ASN A 286 -9.58 -6.29 -23.45
N ARG A 287 -10.40 -5.48 -22.75
CA ARG A 287 -11.08 -5.83 -21.50
C ARG A 287 -12.49 -6.36 -21.75
N ILE A 288 -12.62 -7.30 -22.68
CA ILE A 288 -13.91 -7.78 -23.19
C ILE A 288 -14.76 -8.44 -22.09
N ASP A 289 -14.13 -9.06 -21.09
CA ASP A 289 -14.80 -9.71 -19.94
C ASP A 289 -15.20 -8.74 -18.80
N LEU A 290 -14.94 -7.43 -18.93
CA LEU A 290 -15.23 -6.43 -17.90
C LEU A 290 -16.46 -5.56 -18.21
N SER A 291 -17.26 -5.93 -19.22
CA SER A 291 -18.50 -5.20 -19.55
C SER A 291 -19.28 -4.97 -18.26
N ASP A 292 -19.26 -3.74 -17.75
CA ASP A 292 -19.92 -3.44 -16.49
C ASP A 292 -21.40 -3.76 -16.68
N GLU A 293 -21.86 -4.80 -16.00
CA GLU A 293 -23.25 -5.24 -16.00
C GLU A 293 -24.21 -4.11 -15.67
N TYR A 294 -23.78 -3.15 -14.84
CA TYR A 294 -24.52 -1.93 -14.58
C TYR A 294 -24.46 -0.94 -15.75
N GLY A 295 -23.33 -0.85 -16.44
CA GLY A 295 -23.20 -0.08 -17.68
C GLY A 295 -24.07 -0.60 -18.82
N LEU A 296 -24.10 -1.92 -19.04
CA LEU A 296 -25.00 -2.56 -20.02
C LEU A 296 -26.46 -2.36 -19.65
N TYR A 297 -26.80 -2.53 -18.37
CA TYR A 297 -28.15 -2.29 -17.88
C TYR A 297 -28.56 -0.82 -18.08
N GLY A 298 -27.71 0.12 -17.69
CA GLY A 298 -27.93 1.56 -17.84
C GLY A 298 -28.10 1.97 -19.30
N ARG A 299 -27.24 1.48 -20.21
CA ARG A 299 -27.34 1.75 -21.65
C ARG A 299 -28.61 1.15 -22.26
N GLY A 300 -28.96 -0.08 -21.88
CA GLY A 300 -30.20 -0.72 -22.32
C GLY A 300 -31.45 0.05 -21.89
N LEU A 301 -31.49 0.54 -20.65
CA LEU A 301 -32.57 1.41 -20.19
C LEU A 301 -32.61 2.76 -20.91
N ALA A 302 -31.45 3.34 -21.22
CA ALA A 302 -31.36 4.59 -21.96
C ALA A 302 -31.88 4.45 -23.41
N TYR A 303 -31.51 3.38 -24.12
CA TYR A 303 -32.06 3.08 -25.45
C TYR A 303 -33.56 2.80 -25.40
N TRP A 304 -34.05 2.12 -24.36
CA TRP A 304 -35.48 1.91 -24.19
C TRP A 304 -36.22 3.24 -24.05
N ASN A 305 -35.73 4.17 -23.23
CA ASN A 305 -36.31 5.51 -23.09
C ASN A 305 -36.29 6.31 -24.41
N MET A 306 -35.31 6.08 -25.27
CA MET A 306 -35.21 6.67 -26.62
C MET A 306 -36.11 5.98 -27.66
N GLY A 307 -36.76 4.87 -27.32
CA GLY A 307 -37.62 4.09 -28.21
C GLY A 307 -36.89 3.04 -29.04
N ASP A 308 -35.57 2.91 -28.93
CA ASP A 308 -34.80 1.84 -29.57
C ASP A 308 -34.89 0.54 -28.75
N LYS A 309 -36.03 -0.12 -28.88
CA LYS A 309 -36.32 -1.37 -28.17
C LYS A 309 -35.41 -2.52 -28.57
N ALA A 310 -34.87 -2.52 -29.80
CA ALA A 310 -34.04 -3.60 -30.30
C ALA A 310 -32.66 -3.58 -29.62
N THR A 311 -32.01 -2.41 -29.61
CA THR A 311 -30.73 -2.23 -28.91
C THR A 311 -30.89 -2.39 -27.41
N ALA A 312 -31.96 -1.83 -26.84
CA ALA A 312 -32.30 -2.03 -25.43
C ALA A 312 -32.41 -3.51 -25.04
N PHE A 313 -33.13 -4.32 -25.84
CA PHE A 313 -33.28 -5.74 -25.56
C PHE A 313 -31.94 -6.48 -25.63
N SER A 314 -31.10 -6.17 -26.63
CA SER A 314 -29.77 -6.75 -26.76
C SER A 314 -28.88 -6.44 -25.55
N ASP A 315 -28.84 -5.18 -25.12
CA ASP A 315 -28.04 -4.74 -23.97
C ASP A 315 -28.53 -5.34 -22.66
N LEU A 316 -29.85 -5.40 -22.44
CA LEU A 316 -30.43 -6.03 -21.25
C LEU A 316 -30.17 -7.55 -21.24
N GLN A 317 -30.17 -8.22 -22.38
CA GLN A 317 -29.77 -9.63 -22.45
C GLN A 317 -28.30 -9.84 -22.11
N ALA A 318 -27.42 -8.98 -22.62
CA ALA A 318 -26.00 -9.01 -22.27
C ALA A 318 -25.80 -8.75 -20.77
N ALA A 319 -26.46 -7.74 -20.20
CA ALA A 319 -26.42 -7.44 -18.77
C ALA A 319 -26.87 -8.64 -17.93
N LEU A 320 -27.93 -9.34 -18.35
CA LEU A 320 -28.43 -10.54 -17.67
C LEU A 320 -27.41 -11.70 -17.69
N GLN A 321 -26.69 -11.85 -18.79
CA GLN A 321 -25.68 -12.89 -18.93
C GLN A 321 -24.50 -12.61 -18.00
N VAL A 322 -23.98 -11.38 -18.02
CA VAL A 322 -22.83 -10.97 -17.18
C VAL A 322 -23.19 -11.01 -15.70
N SER A 323 -24.36 -10.49 -15.31
CA SER A 323 -24.81 -10.50 -13.91
C SER A 323 -24.90 -11.91 -13.32
N ARG A 324 -25.23 -12.93 -14.15
CA ARG A 324 -25.24 -14.33 -13.72
C ARG A 324 -23.83 -14.88 -13.52
N GLN A 325 -22.91 -14.53 -14.41
CA GLN A 325 -21.50 -14.92 -14.30
C GLN A 325 -20.88 -14.35 -13.01
N HIS A 326 -21.20 -13.09 -12.67
CA HIS A 326 -20.74 -12.45 -11.45
C HIS A 326 -21.58 -12.77 -10.20
N HIS A 327 -22.63 -13.59 -10.33
CA HIS A 327 -23.55 -13.96 -9.26
C HIS A 327 -24.26 -12.76 -8.58
N ASN A 328 -24.49 -11.69 -9.33
CA ASN A 328 -25.19 -10.49 -8.87
C ASN A 328 -26.71 -10.67 -8.97
N LEU A 329 -27.29 -11.36 -7.98
CA LEU A 329 -28.71 -11.69 -7.93
C LEU A 329 -29.63 -10.45 -7.94
N ALA A 330 -29.20 -9.36 -7.31
CA ALA A 330 -29.99 -8.14 -7.23
C ALA A 330 -30.15 -7.49 -8.61
N LEU A 331 -29.04 -7.35 -9.35
CA LEU A 331 -29.09 -6.83 -10.71
C LEU A 331 -29.81 -7.81 -11.65
N GLU A 332 -29.56 -9.11 -11.53
CA GLU A 332 -30.23 -10.13 -12.34
C GLU A 332 -31.77 -9.98 -12.26
N GLN A 333 -32.31 -9.83 -11.06
CA GLN A 333 -33.75 -9.62 -10.85
C GLN A 333 -34.26 -8.32 -11.49
N ARG A 334 -33.50 -7.23 -11.37
CA ARG A 334 -33.84 -5.95 -12.00
C ARG A 334 -33.89 -6.06 -13.52
N VAL A 335 -32.85 -6.65 -14.12
CA VAL A 335 -32.74 -6.85 -15.57
C VAL A 335 -33.88 -7.73 -16.09
N ARG A 336 -34.22 -8.82 -15.39
CA ARG A 336 -35.36 -9.68 -15.76
C ARG A 336 -36.69 -8.93 -15.79
N ARG A 337 -36.95 -8.07 -14.79
CA ARG A 337 -38.17 -7.24 -14.77
C ARG A 337 -38.19 -6.29 -15.95
N SER A 338 -37.08 -5.61 -16.24
CA SER A 338 -36.97 -4.71 -17.40
C SER A 338 -37.20 -5.46 -18.73
N LEU A 339 -36.63 -6.66 -18.90
CA LEU A 339 -36.87 -7.50 -20.09
C LEU A 339 -38.33 -7.93 -20.24
N LEU A 340 -39.00 -8.28 -19.14
CA LEU A 340 -40.42 -8.64 -19.15
C LEU A 340 -41.30 -7.47 -19.58
N GLN A 341 -41.07 -6.28 -18.99
CA GLN A 341 -41.79 -5.06 -19.36
C GLN A 341 -41.54 -4.63 -20.80
N LEU A 342 -40.29 -4.75 -21.28
CA LEU A 342 -39.93 -4.44 -22.66
C LEU A 342 -40.63 -5.38 -23.65
N SER A 343 -40.80 -6.65 -23.28
CA SER A 343 -41.43 -7.68 -24.11
C SER A 343 -42.97 -7.68 -24.01
N ASN A 344 -43.53 -7.16 -22.91
CA ASN A 344 -44.96 -7.11 -22.66
C ASN A 344 -45.36 -5.77 -22.00
N PRO A 345 -45.74 -4.76 -22.81
CA PRO A 345 -46.02 -3.40 -22.32
C PRO A 345 -47.19 -3.31 -21.33
N ASP A 346 -48.11 -4.28 -21.34
CA ASP A 346 -49.30 -4.33 -20.48
C ASP A 346 -49.05 -5.11 -19.16
N TRP A 347 -47.80 -5.54 -18.92
CA TRP A 347 -47.46 -6.35 -17.75
C TRP A 347 -47.42 -5.51 -16.46
N ASP A 348 -48.41 -5.74 -15.59
CA ASP A 348 -48.50 -5.15 -14.24
C ASP A 348 -47.93 -6.13 -13.19
N PRO A 349 -46.82 -5.79 -12.52
CA PRO A 349 -46.24 -6.63 -11.46
C PRO A 349 -47.16 -6.83 -10.26
N ALA A 350 -48.17 -5.97 -10.04
CA ALA A 350 -49.14 -6.10 -8.96
C ALA A 350 -50.21 -7.17 -9.21
N GLN A 351 -50.38 -7.63 -10.47
CA GLN A 351 -51.40 -8.62 -10.84
C GLN A 351 -50.90 -10.07 -10.82
N SER A 352 -49.60 -10.28 -10.55
CA SER A 352 -48.96 -11.60 -10.60
C SER A 352 -48.33 -12.06 -9.27
N ALA A 353 -48.69 -11.41 -8.16
CA ALA A 353 -48.48 -11.89 -6.79
C ALA A 353 -49.73 -12.65 -6.32
#